data_AF-A0AAU3CS54-F1
#
_entry.id   AF-A0AAU3CS54-F1
#
_cell.length_a   1.000
_cell.length_b   1.000
_cell.length_c   1.000
_cell.angle_alpha   90.00
_cell.angle_beta   90.00
_cell.angle_gamma   90.00
#
_symmetry.space_group_name_H-M   'P 1'
#
loop_
_entity.id
_entity.type
_entity.pdbx_description
1 polymer ?
#
loop_
_entity_poly.entity_id
_entity_poly.type
_entity_poly.pdbx_seq_one_letter_code
_entity_poly.pdbx_strand_id
1 'polypeptide(L)'
;MAAFALAAAVVAYYVTKLAQGEYREWVNLDDPSQGTHIYWAGFLSKTLFWGTAAVVLGLLLGLAGNLGRKAGPRGLPFRLLIPLTALAESSMRLHAEASSQGVVAATTWNTVRLVAAAVVIALGVREIRARSNRAIRSARH
;
A
#
# COMPACT_ATOMS: atom_id res chain seq x y z
N MET A 1 15.84 -2.97 -4.58
CA MET A 1 14.76 -4.00 -4.55
C MET A 1 13.38 -3.39 -4.30
N ALA A 2 13.11 -2.69 -3.18
CA ALA A 2 11.79 -2.09 -2.91
C ALA A 2 11.34 -1.03 -3.95
N ALA A 3 12.21 -0.08 -4.31
CA ALA A 3 11.88 0.96 -5.31
C ALA A 3 11.56 0.37 -6.70
N PHE A 4 12.31 -0.65 -7.13
CA PHE A 4 12.05 -1.36 -8.39
C PHE A 4 10.70 -2.11 -8.37
N ALA A 5 10.39 -2.78 -7.25
CA ALA A 5 9.11 -3.46 -7.11
C ALA A 5 7.93 -2.47 -7.13
N LEU A 6 8.05 -1.31 -6.47
CA LEU A 6 7.03 -0.26 -6.52
C LEU A 6 6.89 0.33 -7.93
N ALA A 7 8.00 0.62 -8.62
CA ALA A 7 7.96 1.13 -9.99
C ALA A 7 7.29 0.12 -10.93
N ALA A 8 7.63 -1.17 -10.82
CA ALA A 8 7.01 -2.23 -11.60
C ALA A 8 5.50 -2.36 -11.31
N ALA A 9 5.09 -2.23 -10.05
CA ALA A 9 3.68 -2.25 -9.66
C ALA A 9 2.91 -1.05 -10.24
N VAL A 10 3.50 0.16 -10.25
CA VAL A 10 2.91 1.34 -10.87
C VAL A 10 2.71 1.14 -12.37
N VAL A 11 3.74 0.62 -13.06
CA VAL A 11 3.64 0.30 -14.49
C VAL A 11 2.53 -0.71 -14.73
N ALA A 12 2.51 -1.82 -13.99
CA ALA A 12 1.48 -2.85 -14.12
C ALA A 12 0.06 -2.30 -13.87
N TYR A 13 -0.10 -1.44 -12.85
CA TYR A 13 -1.37 -0.80 -12.52
C TYR A 13 -1.87 0.08 -13.67
N TYR A 14 -1.02 0.97 -14.20
CA TYR A 14 -1.43 1.85 -15.28
C TYR A 14 -1.65 1.11 -16.59
N VAL A 15 -0.85 0.08 -16.89
CA VAL A 15 -1.08 -0.81 -18.05
C VAL A 15 -2.44 -1.52 -17.91
N THR A 16 -2.82 -1.95 -16.71
CA THR A 16 -4.13 -2.53 -16.46
C THR A 16 -5.25 -1.51 -16.71
N LYS A 17 -5.10 -0.28 -16.25
CA LYS A 17 -6.06 0.80 -16.52
C LYS A 17 -6.16 1.17 -18.00
N LEU A 18 -5.04 1.12 -18.71
CA LEU A 18 -5.00 1.27 -20.17
C LEU A 18 -5.81 0.17 -20.86
N ALA A 19 -5.61 -1.09 -20.45
CA ALA A 19 -6.36 -2.24 -20.98
C ALA A 19 -7.87 -2.17 -20.64
N GLN A 20 -8.23 -1.63 -19.47
CA GLN A 20 -9.62 -1.38 -19.07
C GLN A 20 -10.30 -0.23 -19.83
N GLY A 21 -9.55 0.49 -20.68
CA GLY A 21 -10.09 1.57 -21.49
C GLY A 21 -10.26 2.89 -20.76
N GLU A 22 -9.70 3.05 -19.56
CA GLU A 22 -9.82 4.28 -18.75
C GLU A 22 -9.13 5.50 -19.40
N TYR A 23 -8.27 5.24 -20.39
CA TYR A 23 -7.58 6.26 -21.19
C TYR A 23 -8.13 6.35 -22.61
N ARG A 24 -9.34 5.85 -22.89
CA ARG A 24 -9.97 6.08 -24.19
C ARG A 24 -10.59 7.47 -24.20
N GLU A 25 -10.21 8.28 -25.18
CA GLU A 25 -10.92 9.53 -25.47
C GLU A 25 -12.16 9.23 -26.30
N TRP A 26 -13.23 10.00 -26.06
CA TRP A 26 -14.50 9.83 -26.77
C TRP A 26 -14.34 10.13 -28.26
N VAL A 27 -15.15 9.45 -29.07
CA VAL A 27 -15.22 9.68 -30.52
C VAL A 27 -15.48 11.15 -30.77
N ASN A 28 -14.62 11.78 -31.57
CA ASN A 28 -14.86 13.14 -32.03
C ASN A 28 -16.07 13.12 -32.97
N LEU A 29 -17.19 13.71 -32.53
CA LEU A 29 -18.44 13.74 -33.29
C LEU A 29 -18.33 14.63 -34.54
N ASP A 30 -17.36 15.54 -34.58
CA ASP A 30 -17.10 16.43 -35.72
C ASP A 30 -16.25 15.75 -36.82
N ASP A 31 -15.51 14.69 -36.47
CA ASP A 31 -14.76 13.85 -37.41
C ASP A 31 -14.87 12.36 -37.03
N PRO A 32 -15.94 11.68 -37.49
CA PRO A 32 -16.20 10.27 -37.17
C PRO A 32 -15.11 9.31 -37.68
N SER A 33 -14.24 9.76 -38.60
CA SER A 33 -13.18 8.92 -39.16
C SER A 33 -12.02 8.66 -38.19
N GLN A 34 -11.89 9.50 -37.15
CA GLN A 34 -10.84 9.40 -36.12
C GLN A 34 -11.09 8.23 -35.14
N GLY A 35 -12.34 7.77 -35.01
CA GLY A 35 -12.71 6.67 -34.13
C GLY A 35 -12.42 6.93 -32.64
N THR A 36 -12.37 5.87 -31.83
CA THR A 36 -11.96 5.94 -30.41
C THR A 36 -10.45 5.78 -30.31
N HIS A 37 -9.74 6.80 -29.82
CA HIS A 37 -8.29 6.76 -29.67
C HIS A 37 -7.86 6.70 -28.19
N ILE A 38 -6.61 6.27 -27.98
CA ILE A 38 -5.99 6.22 -26.66
C ILE A 38 -5.39 7.59 -26.33
N TYR A 39 -5.76 8.15 -25.20
CA TYR A 39 -5.20 9.35 -24.60
C TYR A 39 -3.82 9.07 -23.97
N TRP A 40 -2.82 8.93 -24.85
CA TRP A 40 -1.44 8.60 -24.48
C TRP A 40 -0.79 9.62 -23.53
N ALA A 41 -1.09 10.91 -23.71
CA ALA A 41 -0.52 11.97 -22.89
C ALA A 41 -0.92 11.83 -21.41
N GLY A 42 -2.19 11.53 -21.13
CA GLY A 42 -2.66 11.29 -19.77
C GLY A 42 -2.11 10.01 -19.16
N PHE A 43 -1.99 8.95 -19.96
CA PHE A 43 -1.40 7.70 -19.54
C PHE A 43 0.07 7.88 -19.13
N LEU A 44 0.89 8.49 -20.00
CA LEU A 44 2.31 8.75 -19.73
C LEU A 44 2.50 9.70 -18.55
N SER A 45 1.73 10.80 -18.50
CA SER A 45 1.83 11.78 -17.42
C SER A 45 1.56 11.16 -16.05
N LYS A 46 0.45 10.40 -15.91
CA LYS A 46 0.14 9.70 -14.66
C LYS A 46 1.18 8.63 -14.33
N THR A 47 1.59 7.83 -15.31
CA THR A 47 2.60 6.78 -15.09
C THR A 47 3.93 7.36 -14.61
N LEU A 48 4.39 8.46 -15.20
CA LEU A 48 5.64 9.13 -14.81
C LEU A 48 5.55 9.80 -13.44
N PHE A 49 4.45 10.52 -13.17
CA PHE A 49 4.23 11.17 -11.88
C PHE A 49 4.22 10.15 -10.73
N TRP A 50 3.39 9.12 -10.85
CA TRP A 50 3.26 8.09 -9.83
C TRP A 50 4.46 7.15 -9.80
N GLY A 51 5.15 6.96 -10.92
CA GLY A 51 6.41 6.22 -10.98
C GLY A 51 7.51 6.92 -10.18
N THR A 52 7.63 8.24 -10.34
CA THR A 52 8.55 9.06 -9.54
C THR A 52 8.20 9.01 -8.06
N ALA A 53 6.93 9.17 -7.72
CA ALA A 53 6.46 9.05 -6.34
C ALA A 53 6.77 7.66 -5.75
N ALA A 54 6.57 6.59 -6.52
CA ALA A 54 6.89 5.22 -6.14
C ALA A 54 8.39 5.01 -5.87
N VAL A 55 9.28 5.65 -6.63
CA VAL A 55 10.73 5.59 -6.36
C VAL A 55 11.06 6.28 -5.03
N VAL A 56 10.57 7.50 -4.81
CA VAL A 56 10.79 8.26 -3.57
C VAL A 56 10.23 7.49 -2.37
N LEU A 57 8.98 7.05 -2.45
CA LEU A 57 8.35 6.24 -1.42
C LEU A 57 9.08 4.91 -1.21
N GLY A 58 9.48 4.23 -2.28
CA GLY A 58 10.22 2.97 -2.20
C GLY A 58 11.57 3.10 -1.49
N LEU A 59 12.24 4.25 -1.63
CA LEU A 59 13.45 4.58 -0.88
C LEU A 59 13.13 4.82 0.61
N LEU A 60 12.10 5.62 0.91
CA LEU A 60 11.67 5.90 2.28
C LEU A 60 11.22 4.62 3.01
N LEU A 61 10.41 3.78 2.35
CA LEU A 61 9.98 2.48 2.87
C LEU A 61 11.16 1.50 2.99
N GLY A 62 12.10 1.52 2.04
CA GLY A 62 13.33 0.74 2.12
C GLY A 62 14.16 1.12 3.36
N LEU A 63 14.25 2.42 3.65
CA LEU A 63 14.92 2.97 4.83
C LEU A 63 14.16 2.58 6.11
N ALA A 64 12.84 2.78 6.16
CA ALA A 64 11.98 2.41 7.27
C ALA A 64 12.05 0.89 7.56
N GLY A 65 12.04 0.05 6.53
CA GLY A 65 12.19 -1.40 6.64
C GLY A 65 13.60 -1.81 7.10
N ASN A 66 14.64 -1.06 6.74
CA ASN A 66 15.99 -1.27 7.27
C ASN A 66 16.08 -0.88 8.76
N LEU A 67 15.51 0.25 9.16
CA LEU A 67 15.42 0.66 10.56
C LEU A 67 14.56 -0.30 11.39
N GLY A 68 13.46 -0.78 10.83
CA GLY A 68 12.59 -1.79 11.43
C GLY A 68 13.24 -3.16 11.56
N ARG A 69 14.32 -3.47 10.82
CA ARG A 69 15.07 -4.72 11.00
C ARG A 69 16.01 -4.69 12.21
N LYS A 70 16.43 -3.51 12.67
CA LYS A 70 17.29 -3.37 13.86
C LYS A 70 16.52 -3.83 15.12
N ALA A 71 17.12 -4.74 15.89
CA ALA A 71 16.52 -5.28 17.10
C ALA A 71 16.51 -4.23 18.24
N GLY A 72 15.34 -3.83 18.71
CA GLY A 72 15.19 -2.87 19.81
C GLY A 72 13.91 -2.02 19.72
N PRO A 73 13.61 -1.24 20.77
CA PRO A 73 12.36 -0.46 20.87
C PRO A 73 12.21 0.60 19.77
N ARG A 74 13.31 1.03 19.15
CA ARG A 74 13.32 2.01 18.05
C ARG A 74 12.82 1.46 16.71
N GLY A 75 12.79 0.14 16.53
CA GLY A 75 12.28 -0.51 15.30
C GLY A 75 10.77 -0.77 15.31
N LEU A 76 10.14 -0.67 16.49
CA LEU A 76 8.71 -0.93 16.67
C LEU A 76 7.78 0.05 15.93
N PRO A 77 7.97 1.39 16.00
CA PRO A 77 7.09 2.32 15.28
C PRO A 77 7.14 2.10 13.75
N PHE A 78 8.30 1.78 13.20
CA PHE A 78 8.45 1.47 11.77
C PHE A 78 7.78 0.14 11.35
N ARG A 79 7.70 -0.84 12.27
CA ARG A 79 6.97 -2.10 12.04
C ARG A 79 5.47 -1.95 12.17
N LEU A 80 5.00 -1.03 13.01
CA LEU A 80 3.57 -0.78 13.25
C LEU A 80 2.96 0.17 12.22
N LEU A 81 3.77 1.00 11.55
CA LEU A 81 3.31 1.96 10.54
C LEU A 81 2.45 1.31 9.45
N ILE A 82 2.95 0.23 8.84
CA ILE A 82 2.26 -0.51 7.75
C ILE A 82 0.93 -1.14 8.23
N PRO A 83 0.91 -1.96 9.30
CA PRO A 83 -0.35 -2.58 9.73
C PRO A 83 -1.35 -1.55 10.30
N LEU A 84 -0.90 -0.45 10.92
CA LEU A 84 -1.79 0.62 11.35
C LEU A 84 -2.41 1.39 10.17
N THR A 85 -1.64 1.69 9.13
CA THR A 85 -2.19 2.33 7.91
C THR A 85 -3.17 1.39 7.22
N ALA A 86 -2.85 0.10 7.10
CA ALA A 86 -3.78 -0.89 6.54
C ALA A 86 -5.09 -0.97 7.34
N LEU A 87 -5.03 -0.93 8.68
CA LEU A 87 -6.22 -0.87 9.53
C LEU A 87 -7.05 0.40 9.31
N ALA A 88 -6.40 1.57 9.28
CA ALA A 88 -7.06 2.85 9.09
C ALA A 88 -7.73 2.94 7.71
N GLU A 89 -7.00 2.59 6.66
CA GLU A 89 -7.50 2.63 5.27
C GLU A 89 -8.65 1.64 5.06
N SER A 90 -8.49 0.39 5.52
CA SER A 90 -9.54 -0.62 5.38
C SER A 90 -10.79 -0.23 6.17
N SER A 91 -10.64 0.39 7.35
CA SER A 91 -11.76 0.85 8.16
C SER A 91 -12.46 2.05 7.53
N MET A 92 -11.71 3.01 6.97
CA MET A 92 -12.28 4.15 6.24
C MET A 92 -13.03 3.71 4.99
N ARG A 93 -12.46 2.81 4.17
CA ARG A 93 -13.13 2.28 2.98
C ARG A 93 -14.37 1.47 3.34
N LEU A 94 -14.32 0.61 4.36
CA LEU A 94 -15.52 -0.07 4.84
C LEU A 94 -16.57 0.93 5.33
N HIS A 95 -16.18 2.01 6.01
CA HIS A 95 -17.15 2.98 6.52
C HIS A 95 -17.77 3.83 5.41
N ALA A 96 -16.96 4.31 4.47
CA ALA A 96 -17.39 5.21 3.40
C ALA A 96 -18.11 4.48 2.26
N GLU A 97 -17.76 3.21 2.01
CA GLU A 97 -18.19 2.49 0.80
C GLU A 97 -18.89 1.16 1.11
N ALA A 98 -19.20 0.85 2.39
CA ALA A 98 -19.87 -0.42 2.77
C ALA A 98 -21.18 -0.70 2.03
N SER A 99 -21.94 0.33 1.66
CA SER A 99 -23.23 0.19 0.98
C SER A 99 -23.10 0.12 -0.55
N SER A 100 -21.97 0.56 -1.12
CA SER A 100 -21.75 0.63 -2.57
C SER A 100 -20.74 -0.41 -3.08
N GLN A 101 -19.98 -1.05 -2.19
CA GLN A 101 -19.03 -2.10 -2.54
C GLN A 101 -19.72 -3.47 -2.68
N GLY A 102 -19.46 -4.16 -3.79
CA GLY A 102 -19.87 -5.56 -3.97
C GLY A 102 -19.23 -6.49 -2.93
N VAL A 103 -19.86 -7.66 -2.71
CA VAL A 103 -19.48 -8.65 -1.68
C VAL A 103 -17.98 -8.98 -1.66
N VAL A 104 -17.35 -9.06 -2.83
CA VAL A 104 -15.92 -9.36 -2.97
C VAL A 104 -15.03 -8.26 -2.39
N ALA A 105 -15.36 -6.98 -2.65
CA ALA A 105 -14.60 -5.84 -2.12
C ALA A 105 -14.75 -5.76 -0.60
N ALA A 106 -15.98 -5.89 -0.09
CA ALA A 106 -16.24 -5.89 1.36
C ALA A 106 -15.47 -7.01 2.08
N THR A 107 -15.48 -8.22 1.52
CA THR A 107 -14.76 -9.37 2.08
C THR A 107 -13.26 -9.11 2.11
N THR A 108 -12.69 -8.61 1.01
CA THR A 108 -11.25 -8.33 0.88
C THR A 108 -10.80 -7.33 1.95
N TRP A 109 -11.49 -6.19 2.07
CA TRP A 109 -11.15 -5.16 3.04
C TRP A 109 -11.29 -5.65 4.48
N ASN A 110 -12.30 -6.48 4.77
CA ASN A 110 -12.47 -7.04 6.11
C ASN A 110 -11.34 -8.04 6.45
N THR A 111 -10.93 -8.89 5.51
CA THR A 111 -9.79 -9.79 5.69
C THR A 111 -8.50 -9.01 5.94
N VAL A 112 -8.22 -7.97 5.14
CA VAL A 112 -7.04 -7.11 5.34
C VAL A 112 -7.06 -6.49 6.72
N ARG A 113 -8.22 -5.98 7.17
CA ARG A 113 -8.39 -5.41 8.51
C ARG A 113 -8.08 -6.42 9.62
N LEU A 114 -8.62 -7.64 9.53
CA LEU A 114 -8.39 -8.69 10.54
C LEU A 114 -6.93 -9.12 10.61
N VAL A 115 -6.30 -9.34 9.45
CA VAL A 115 -4.88 -9.70 9.37
C VAL A 115 -4.01 -8.59 9.94
N ALA A 116 -4.29 -7.34 9.59
CA ALA A 116 -3.56 -6.20 10.11
C ALA A 116 -3.69 -6.07 11.63
N ALA A 117 -4.88 -6.28 12.20
CA ALA A 117 -5.09 -6.33 13.65
C ALA A 117 -4.28 -7.44 14.32
N ALA A 118 -4.29 -8.65 13.75
CA ALA A 118 -3.53 -9.78 14.26
C ALA A 118 -2.02 -9.50 14.27
N VAL A 119 -1.49 -8.86 13.22
CA VAL A 119 -0.07 -8.47 13.14
C VAL A 119 0.28 -7.43 14.22
N VAL A 120 -0.57 -6.43 14.45
CA VAL A 120 -0.36 -5.44 15.53
C VAL A 120 -0.27 -6.13 16.89
N ILE A 121 -1.21 -7.04 17.18
CA ILE A 121 -1.25 -7.79 18.44
C ILE A 121 0.01 -8.65 18.59
N ALA A 122 0.38 -9.42 17.55
CA ALA A 122 1.55 -10.28 17.57
C ALA A 122 2.85 -9.49 17.82
N LEU A 123 2.99 -8.32 17.18
CA LEU A 123 4.13 -7.43 17.39
C LEU A 123 4.15 -6.87 18.83
N GLY A 124 2.99 -6.45 19.36
CA GLY A 124 2.85 -5.97 20.73
C GLY A 124 3.24 -7.04 21.77
N VAL A 125 2.69 -8.25 21.64
CA VAL A 125 3.01 -9.39 22.52
C VAL A 125 4.50 -9.73 22.47
N ARG A 126 5.11 -9.73 21.27
CA ARG A 126 6.53 -10.02 21.11
C ARG A 126 7.40 -9.00 21.85
N GLU A 127 7.07 -7.71 21.76
CA GLU A 127 7.84 -6.68 22.46
C GLU A 127 7.66 -6.72 23.98
N ILE A 128 6.44 -6.98 24.47
CA ILE A 128 6.19 -7.19 25.91
C ILE A 128 7.06 -8.35 26.41
N ARG A 129 7.04 -9.48 25.71
CA ARG A 129 7.85 -10.67 26.06
C ARG A 129 9.35 -10.38 25.99
N ALA A 130 9.80 -9.62 25.00
CA ALA A 130 11.20 -9.21 24.86
C ALA A 130 11.65 -8.25 25.98
N ARG A 131 10.77 -7.38 26.48
CA ARG A 131 11.04 -6.49 27.62
C ARG A 131 11.10 -7.27 28.93
N SER A 132 10.13 -8.16 29.18
CA SER A 132 10.10 -9.01 30.39
C SER A 132 11.37 -9.87 30.49
N ASN A 133 11.82 -10.47 29.40
CA ASN A 133 13.06 -11.27 29.39
C ASN A 133 14.32 -10.44 29.69
N ARG A 134 14.37 -9.16 29.29
CA ARG A 134 15.49 -8.26 29.62
C ARG A 134 15.48 -7.86 31.09
N ALA A 135 14.30 -7.55 31.64
CA ALA A 135 14.15 -7.19 33.05
C ALA A 135 14.60 -8.35 33.97
N ILE A 136 14.20 -9.58 33.63
CA ILE A 136 14.62 -10.78 34.37
C ILE A 136 16.14 -11.00 34.31
N ARG A 137 16.78 -10.74 33.16
CA ARG A 137 18.25 -10.85 33.02
C ARG A 137 19.00 -9.78 33.83
N SER A 138 18.48 -8.56 33.90
CA SER A 138 19.10 -7.47 34.67
C SER A 138 19.05 -7.69 36.18
N ALA A 139 18.05 -8.43 36.69
CA ALA A 139 17.93 -8.73 38.12
C ALA A 139 18.80 -9.90 38.58
N ARG A 140 19.51 -10.58 37.66
CA ARG A 140 20.41 -11.71 37.95
C ARG A 140 21.89 -11.33 37.99
N HIS A 141 22.24 -10.09 37.66
CA HIS A 141 23.59 -9.52 37.75
C HIS A 141 23.61 -8.49 38.87
#